data_AF-A0A6A7BKM1-F1
#
_entry.id   AF-A0A6A7BKM1-F1
#
_cell.length_a   1.000
_cell.length_b   1.000
_cell.length_c   1.000
_cell.angle_alpha   90.00
_cell.angle_beta   90.00
_cell.angle_gamma   90.00
#
_symmetry.space_group_name_H-M   'P 1'
#
loop_
_entity.id
_entity.type
_entity.pdbx_description
1 polymer ?
#
loop_
_entity_poly.entity_id
_entity_poly.type
_entity_poly.pdbx_seq_one_letter_code
_entity_poly.pdbx_strand_id
1 'polypeptide(L)'
;MAPQPPPYGSREYWNQRFLSNTDAFEWLETPDTLGSYISDALSTTKDETPEILHVGCGTSSLSYYLSAHVEYPHQIHNLDYSQVAIDLGIAKERELSRYRMERRGTYACRPDGTQDSMRWNAVDLLDHRAVLQVCKKRAYSIIIDKSTTDSIACSDDVDTSIPYPIDTIPWTPGNMPAGDLHEAIYPLNVMAVNLALIAKSGARWICMSYSNDRFKFADWAATPCGFPDVGQLWNVIGRYEMDKAEPVTETESHDGSIIHRPKIMNWVYVLERTEIPLYVQGEQMETISL
;
A
#
# COMPACT_ATOMS: atom_id res chain seq x y z
N MET A 1 -4.38 34.50 4.19
CA MET A 1 -4.25 33.31 3.33
C MET A 1 -4.38 32.10 4.23
N ALA A 2 -5.20 31.11 3.85
CA ALA A 2 -5.19 29.83 4.55
C ALA A 2 -3.78 29.20 4.38
N PRO A 3 -3.26 28.50 5.40
CA PRO A 3 -2.00 27.79 5.26
C PRO A 3 -2.10 26.78 4.11
N GLN A 4 -1.06 26.73 3.27
CA GLN A 4 -0.95 25.69 2.25
C GLN A 4 -0.88 24.32 2.94
N PRO A 5 -1.56 23.29 2.43
CA PRO A 5 -1.42 21.96 2.97
C PRO A 5 0.04 21.49 2.81
N PRO A 6 0.54 20.63 3.72
CA PRO A 6 1.84 20.01 3.53
C PRO A 6 1.90 19.22 2.20
N PRO A 7 3.06 19.15 1.53
CA PRO A 7 3.20 18.47 0.25
C PRO A 7 3.26 16.95 0.47
N TYR A 8 2.12 16.33 0.80
CA TYR A 8 2.05 14.91 1.15
C TYR A 8 2.50 13.97 0.02
N GLY A 9 2.53 14.41 -1.25
CA GLY A 9 3.13 13.63 -2.33
C GLY A 9 4.67 13.57 -2.32
N SER A 10 5.34 14.51 -1.64
CA SER A 10 6.81 14.66 -1.70
C SER A 10 7.53 13.72 -0.74
N ARG A 11 8.46 12.93 -1.29
CA ARG A 11 9.36 12.07 -0.51
C ARG A 11 10.24 12.87 0.45
N GLU A 12 10.69 14.06 0.05
CA GLU A 12 11.53 14.95 0.85
C GLU A 12 10.81 15.39 2.12
N TYR A 13 9.52 15.72 2.00
CA TYR A 13 8.68 16.06 3.15
C TYR A 13 8.62 14.92 4.17
N TRP A 14 8.39 13.69 3.72
CA TRP A 14 8.35 12.53 4.61
C TRP A 14 9.70 12.20 5.22
N ASN A 15 10.77 12.23 4.42
CA ASN A 15 12.13 12.08 4.94
C ASN A 15 12.41 13.08 6.07
N GLN A 16 12.09 14.35 5.85
CA GLN A 16 12.26 15.39 6.86
C GLN A 16 11.39 15.11 8.10
N ARG A 17 10.14 14.70 7.91
CA ARG A 17 9.24 14.34 9.02
C ARG A 17 9.81 13.22 9.87
N PHE A 18 10.25 12.12 9.26
CA PHE A 18 10.80 10.95 9.95
C PHE A 18 12.15 11.25 10.63
N LEU A 19 12.97 12.12 10.05
CA LEU A 19 14.20 12.60 10.70
C LEU A 19 13.92 13.52 11.89
N SER A 20 12.87 14.34 11.80
CA SER A 20 12.52 15.31 12.84
C SER A 20 11.76 14.67 14.01
N ASN A 21 11.06 13.57 13.77
CA ASN A 21 10.38 12.79 14.79
C ASN A 21 10.47 11.30 14.45
N THR A 22 11.27 10.58 15.24
CA THR A 22 11.52 9.14 15.08
C THR A 22 10.51 8.26 15.82
N ASP A 23 9.61 8.86 16.61
CA ASP A 23 8.59 8.10 17.33
C ASP A 23 7.57 7.49 16.36
N ALA A 24 6.94 6.40 16.82
CA ALA A 24 5.88 5.78 16.06
C ALA A 24 4.71 6.76 15.91
N PHE A 25 4.21 6.91 14.68
CA PHE A 25 3.10 7.80 14.38
C PHE A 25 2.00 7.06 13.61
N GLU A 26 0.78 7.15 14.13
CA GLU A 26 -0.39 6.58 13.47
C GLU A 26 -1.15 7.65 12.69
N TRP A 27 -1.15 7.49 11.36
CA TRP A 27 -2.13 8.17 10.51
C TRP A 27 -3.52 7.55 10.67
N LEU A 28 -4.53 8.42 10.69
CA LEU A 28 -5.96 8.10 10.82
C LEU A 28 -6.35 7.50 12.17
N GLU A 29 -6.19 6.19 12.30
CA GLU A 29 -6.64 5.39 13.43
C GLU A 29 -5.52 4.44 13.87
N THR A 30 -5.72 3.81 15.03
CA THR A 30 -4.80 2.80 15.57
C THR A 30 -4.87 1.49 14.78
N PRO A 31 -3.79 0.68 14.77
CA PRO A 31 -3.72 -0.57 13.99
C PRO A 31 -4.87 -1.57 14.21
N ASP A 32 -5.38 -1.65 15.44
CA ASP A 32 -6.46 -2.58 15.81
C ASP A 32 -7.78 -2.31 15.08
N THR A 33 -7.97 -1.09 14.58
CA THR A 33 -9.11 -0.71 13.74
C THR A 33 -9.19 -1.52 12.45
N LEU A 34 -8.04 -1.99 11.93
CA LEU A 34 -7.99 -2.84 10.74
C LEU A 34 -8.11 -4.35 11.08
N GLY A 35 -8.11 -4.70 12.36
CA GLY A 35 -7.99 -6.09 12.83
C GLY A 35 -9.04 -7.03 12.25
N SER A 36 -10.32 -6.64 12.27
CA SER A 36 -11.40 -7.49 11.73
C SER A 36 -11.27 -7.72 10.24
N TYR A 37 -10.87 -6.70 9.47
CA TYR A 37 -10.69 -6.82 8.02
C TYR A 37 -9.47 -7.68 7.68
N ILE A 38 -8.38 -7.53 8.44
CA ILE A 38 -7.17 -8.35 8.29
C ILE A 38 -7.49 -9.82 8.60
N SER A 39 -8.16 -10.10 9.72
CA SER A 39 -8.54 -11.47 10.10
C SER A 39 -9.50 -12.10 9.10
N ASP A 40 -10.48 -11.35 8.58
CA ASP A 40 -11.38 -11.84 7.53
C ASP A 40 -10.61 -12.20 6.25
N ALA A 41 -9.73 -11.31 5.78
CA ALA A 41 -8.89 -11.56 4.61
C ALA A 41 -7.96 -12.79 4.79
N LEU A 42 -7.36 -12.94 5.97
CA LEU A 42 -6.52 -14.11 6.31
C LEU A 42 -7.34 -15.40 6.40
N SER A 43 -8.59 -15.34 6.85
CA SER A 43 -9.45 -16.53 6.95
C SER A 43 -10.03 -16.99 5.62
N THR A 44 -10.12 -16.07 4.65
CA THR A 44 -10.74 -16.32 3.33
C THR A 44 -9.73 -16.64 2.23
N THR A 45 -8.45 -16.35 2.45
CA THR A 45 -7.38 -16.75 1.52
C THR A 45 -7.24 -18.27 1.44
N LYS A 46 -6.87 -18.77 0.26
CA LYS A 46 -6.58 -20.20 0.02
C LYS A 46 -5.13 -20.57 0.33
N ASP A 47 -4.29 -19.57 0.60
CA ASP A 47 -2.88 -19.79 0.89
C ASP A 47 -2.70 -20.32 2.31
N GLU A 48 -1.97 -21.42 2.47
CA GLU A 48 -1.61 -21.97 3.79
C GLU A 48 -0.71 -21.00 4.57
N THR A 49 0.21 -20.33 3.88
CA THR A 49 1.12 -19.33 4.46
C THR A 49 0.97 -18.01 3.70
N PRO A 50 -0.08 -17.22 3.97
CA PRO A 50 -0.35 -15.99 3.24
C PRO A 50 0.75 -14.95 3.47
N GLU A 51 1.13 -14.26 2.40
CA GLU A 51 2.13 -13.20 2.42
C GLU A 51 1.42 -11.84 2.47
N ILE A 52 1.82 -10.98 3.42
CA ILE A 52 1.24 -9.66 3.64
C ILE A 52 2.20 -8.58 3.16
N LEU A 53 1.72 -7.70 2.28
CA LEU A 53 2.41 -6.48 1.88
C LEU A 53 1.83 -5.28 2.64
N HIS A 54 2.67 -4.53 3.34
CA HIS A 54 2.28 -3.27 3.98
C HIS A 54 2.92 -2.11 3.23
N VAL A 55 2.11 -1.31 2.53
CA VAL A 55 2.59 -0.24 1.64
C VAL A 55 2.54 1.13 2.30
N GLY A 56 3.61 1.92 2.13
CA GLY A 56 3.82 3.19 2.82
C GLY A 56 3.79 3.03 4.33
N CYS A 57 4.59 2.08 4.84
CA CYS A 57 4.54 1.70 6.24
C CYS A 57 4.91 2.83 7.21
N GLY A 58 5.70 3.82 6.75
CA GLY A 58 6.19 4.92 7.56
C GLY A 58 6.82 4.43 8.87
N THR A 59 6.50 5.12 9.96
CA THR A 59 6.86 4.72 11.33
C THR A 59 5.66 4.13 12.09
N SER A 60 4.61 3.67 11.40
CA SER A 60 3.42 3.10 12.05
C SER A 60 3.77 1.80 12.79
N SER A 61 3.11 1.60 13.93
CA SER A 61 3.15 0.34 14.68
C SER A 61 2.35 -0.78 14.01
N LEU A 62 1.65 -0.51 12.91
CA LEU A 62 0.87 -1.48 12.13
C LEU A 62 1.72 -2.66 11.67
N SER A 63 2.98 -2.45 11.24
CA SER A 63 3.90 -3.54 10.88
C SER A 63 4.05 -4.57 12.02
N TYR A 64 4.17 -4.11 13.26
CA TYR A 64 4.30 -5.00 14.42
C TYR A 64 2.97 -5.62 14.84
N TYR A 65 1.86 -4.89 14.66
CA TYR A 65 0.53 -5.44 14.85
C TYR A 65 0.26 -6.60 13.87
N LEU A 66 0.65 -6.47 12.60
CA LEU A 66 0.55 -7.53 11.60
C LEU A 66 1.32 -8.80 12.01
N SER A 67 2.43 -8.66 12.74
CA SER A 67 3.20 -9.83 13.24
C SER A 67 2.41 -10.73 14.18
N ALA A 68 1.32 -10.24 14.79
CA ALA A 68 0.45 -11.05 15.63
C ALA A 68 -0.55 -11.92 14.83
N HIS A 69 -0.65 -11.69 13.52
CA HIS A 69 -1.58 -12.36 12.61
C HIS A 69 -0.92 -13.39 11.68
N VAL A 70 0.40 -13.52 11.73
CA VAL A 70 1.16 -14.47 10.89
C VAL A 70 1.97 -15.43 11.77
N GLU A 71 2.30 -16.60 11.22
CA GLU A 71 3.14 -17.59 11.91
C GLU A 71 4.59 -17.12 11.99
N TYR A 72 5.08 -16.54 10.89
CA TYR A 72 6.47 -16.12 10.74
C TYR A 72 6.60 -14.65 10.33
N PRO A 73 7.49 -13.87 10.97
CA PRO A 73 7.73 -12.46 10.61
C PRO A 73 8.02 -12.21 9.13
N HIS A 74 8.74 -13.12 8.45
CA HIS A 74 9.12 -12.94 7.04
C HIS A 74 7.93 -12.91 6.07
N GLN A 75 6.76 -13.39 6.48
CA GLN A 75 5.51 -13.28 5.73
C GLN A 75 5.09 -11.82 5.54
N ILE A 76 5.59 -10.89 6.36
CA ILE A 76 5.29 -9.46 6.26
C ILE A 76 6.40 -8.76 5.49
N HIS A 77 6.01 -8.02 4.45
CA HIS A 77 6.87 -7.15 3.68
C HIS A 77 6.40 -5.71 3.80
N ASN A 78 7.22 -4.88 4.43
CA ASN A 78 6.98 -3.47 4.62
C ASN A 78 7.70 -2.68 3.52
N LEU A 79 6.95 -1.84 2.81
CA LEU A 79 7.46 -0.95 1.78
C LEU A 79 7.20 0.51 2.18
N ASP A 80 8.17 1.36 1.91
CA ASP A 80 8.01 2.81 1.95
C ASP A 80 9.01 3.41 0.94
N TYR A 81 8.69 4.51 0.27
CA TYR A 81 9.68 5.14 -0.62
C TYR A 81 10.79 5.90 0.14
N SER A 82 10.64 6.05 1.45
CA SER A 82 11.60 6.68 2.36
C SER A 82 12.52 5.63 2.95
N GLN A 83 13.81 5.69 2.59
CA GLN A 83 14.83 4.88 3.25
C GLN A 83 14.91 5.17 4.76
N VAL A 84 14.61 6.41 5.18
CA VAL A 84 14.59 6.79 6.61
C VAL A 84 13.53 6.00 7.37
N ALA A 85 12.30 5.90 6.84
CA ALA A 85 11.24 5.11 7.46
C ALA A 85 11.63 3.64 7.58
N ILE A 86 12.21 3.07 6.52
CA ILE A 86 12.69 1.70 6.48
C ILE A 86 13.76 1.44 7.55
N ASP A 87 14.76 2.31 7.66
CA ASP A 87 15.83 2.17 8.64
C ASP A 87 15.31 2.24 10.08
N LEU A 88 14.35 3.14 10.35
CA LEU A 88 13.68 3.25 11.64
C LEU A 88 12.86 1.99 11.96
N GLY A 89 12.11 1.46 10.99
CA GLY A 89 11.32 0.24 11.14
C GLY A 89 12.18 -0.98 11.48
N ILE A 90 13.30 -1.15 10.78
CA ILE A 90 14.30 -2.19 11.06
C ILE A 90 14.91 -2.02 12.46
N ALA A 91 15.32 -0.80 12.82
CA ALA A 91 15.89 -0.52 14.14
C ALA A 91 14.89 -0.86 15.26
N LYS A 92 13.62 -0.49 15.08
CA LYS A 92 12.56 -0.75 16.04
C LYS A 92 12.18 -2.23 16.14
N GLU A 93 12.16 -2.97 15.02
CA GLU A 93 11.99 -4.43 15.05
C GLU A 93 13.10 -5.11 15.85
N ARG A 94 14.35 -4.68 15.66
CA ARG A 94 15.50 -5.20 16.42
C ARG A 94 15.40 -4.91 17.91
N GLU A 95 14.96 -3.70 18.28
CA GLU A 95 14.70 -3.32 19.68
C GLU A 95 13.63 -4.23 20.31
N LEU A 96 12.48 -4.37 19.66
CA LEU A 96 11.38 -5.21 20.14
C LEU A 96 11.78 -6.69 20.24
N SER A 97 12.58 -7.17 19.29
CA SER A 97 13.10 -8.54 19.31
C SER A 97 14.03 -8.79 20.49
N ARG A 98 14.93 -7.85 20.80
CA ARG A 98 15.80 -7.93 22.00
C ARG A 98 14.97 -7.97 23.28
N TYR A 99 13.98 -7.09 23.38
CA TYR A 99 13.09 -7.05 24.55
C TYR A 99 12.29 -8.37 24.73
N ARG A 100 11.79 -8.96 23.63
CA ARG A 100 11.13 -10.27 23.65
C ARG A 100 12.08 -11.39 24.10
N MET A 101 13.33 -11.35 23.64
CA MET A 101 14.37 -12.32 23.99
C MET A 101 14.72 -12.28 25.48
N GLU A 102 14.96 -11.09 26.02
CA GLU A 102 15.27 -10.88 27.45
C GLU A 102 14.16 -11.40 28.37
N ARG A 103 12.89 -11.32 27.93
CA ARG A 103 11.74 -11.75 28.73
C ARG A 103 11.34 -13.22 28.56
N ARG A 104 11.58 -13.83 27.40
CA ARG A 104 11.09 -15.19 27.07
C ARG A 104 12.19 -16.25 26.98
N GLY A 105 13.47 -15.87 26.92
CA GLY A 105 14.60 -16.81 26.94
C GLY A 105 14.70 -17.72 25.71
N THR A 106 13.93 -17.48 24.64
CA THR A 106 13.88 -18.31 23.44
C THR A 106 14.33 -17.55 22.19
N TYR A 107 15.21 -18.16 21.41
CA TYR A 107 15.53 -17.71 20.06
C TYR A 107 14.47 -18.25 19.08
N ALA A 108 13.75 -17.37 18.39
CA ALA A 108 13.13 -17.73 17.13
C ALA A 108 14.19 -17.56 16.02
N CYS A 109 15.11 -18.53 15.95
CA CYS A 109 16.06 -18.62 14.86
C CYS A 109 15.51 -19.58 13.82
N ARG A 110 15.69 -19.25 12.55
CA ARG A 110 15.56 -20.21 11.46
C ARG A 110 16.60 -21.33 11.64
N PRO A 111 16.38 -22.53 11.04
CA PRO A 111 17.33 -23.65 11.12
C PRO A 111 18.75 -23.32 10.64
N ASP A 112 18.89 -22.29 9.80
CA ASP A 112 20.16 -21.77 9.27
C ASP A 112 20.87 -20.77 10.20
N GLY A 113 20.31 -20.49 11.39
CA GLY A 113 20.85 -19.55 12.36
C GLY A 113 20.51 -18.08 12.10
N THR A 114 19.74 -17.78 11.04
CA THR A 114 19.26 -16.41 10.79
C THR A 114 18.09 -16.07 11.71
N GLN A 115 18.06 -14.82 12.19
CA GLN A 115 16.93 -14.32 12.95
C GLN A 115 15.75 -14.12 11.99
N ASP A 116 14.61 -14.74 12.29
CA ASP A 116 13.41 -14.55 11.46
C ASP A 116 12.89 -13.13 11.69
N SER A 117 12.92 -12.30 10.65
CA SER A 117 12.51 -10.90 10.68
C SER A 117 11.54 -10.60 9.55
N MET A 118 10.76 -9.54 9.71
CA MET A 118 10.00 -8.96 8.62
C MET A 118 10.94 -8.47 7.50
N ARG A 119 10.39 -8.37 6.30
CA ARG A 119 11.08 -7.79 5.15
C ARG A 119 10.81 -6.29 5.11
N TRP A 120 11.83 -5.50 4.78
CA TRP A 120 11.76 -4.04 4.74
C TRP A 120 12.55 -3.53 3.54
N ASN A 121 11.89 -2.81 2.64
CA ASN A 121 12.53 -2.33 1.42
C ASN A 121 12.05 -0.92 1.06
N ALA A 122 13.01 -0.06 0.72
CA ALA A 122 12.70 1.26 0.18
C ALA A 122 12.28 1.14 -1.29
N VAL A 123 11.03 1.47 -1.60
CA VAL A 123 10.45 1.29 -2.95
C VAL A 123 9.50 2.41 -3.28
N ASP A 124 9.67 2.99 -4.47
CA ASP A 124 8.64 3.82 -5.08
C ASP A 124 7.58 2.94 -5.75
N LEU A 125 6.36 2.97 -5.24
CA LEU A 125 5.25 2.17 -5.78
C LEU A 125 4.80 2.63 -7.17
N LEU A 126 5.27 3.80 -7.63
CA LEU A 126 4.99 4.32 -8.97
C LEU A 126 6.03 3.86 -10.00
N ASP A 127 7.12 3.20 -9.56
CA ASP A 127 8.12 2.60 -10.43
C ASP A 127 8.01 1.07 -10.43
N HIS A 128 7.45 0.51 -11.51
CA HIS A 128 7.28 -0.94 -11.66
C HIS A 128 8.59 -1.73 -11.58
N ARG A 129 9.72 -1.14 -12.01
CA ARG A 129 11.02 -1.83 -11.97
C ARG A 129 11.52 -1.91 -10.55
N ALA A 130 11.41 -0.82 -9.79
CA ALA A 130 11.76 -0.80 -8.37
C ALA A 130 10.88 -1.79 -7.57
N VAL A 131 9.58 -1.86 -7.88
CA VAL A 131 8.68 -2.84 -7.29
C VAL A 131 9.15 -4.27 -7.58
N LEU A 132 9.43 -4.61 -8.84
CA LEU A 132 9.85 -5.96 -9.24
C LEU A 132 11.25 -6.36 -8.75
N GLN A 133 12.11 -5.40 -8.39
CA GLN A 133 13.42 -5.70 -7.80
C GLN A 133 13.31 -6.35 -6.42
N VAL A 134 12.24 -6.06 -5.66
CA VAL A 134 12.09 -6.57 -4.28
C VAL A 134 10.84 -7.42 -4.08
N CYS A 135 9.83 -7.26 -4.95
CA CYS A 135 8.59 -8.01 -4.91
C CYS A 135 8.56 -9.07 -6.01
N LYS A 136 8.23 -10.30 -5.62
CA LYS A 136 7.91 -11.35 -6.58
C LYS A 136 6.52 -11.10 -7.17
N LYS A 137 6.35 -11.35 -8.47
CA LYS A 137 5.04 -11.35 -9.13
C LYS A 137 4.11 -12.35 -8.45
N ARG A 138 2.83 -11.99 -8.30
CA ARG A 138 1.77 -12.86 -7.75
C ARG A 138 2.15 -13.54 -6.43
N ALA A 139 2.77 -12.79 -5.51
CA ALA A 139 3.26 -13.32 -4.25
C ALA A 139 2.35 -13.00 -3.06
N TYR A 140 1.71 -11.83 -3.05
CA TYR A 140 0.98 -11.34 -1.88
C TYR A 140 -0.49 -11.71 -1.93
N SER A 141 -0.97 -12.25 -0.82
CA SER A 141 -2.37 -12.60 -0.59
C SER A 141 -3.15 -11.41 -0.02
N ILE A 142 -2.46 -10.53 0.71
CA ILE A 142 -3.04 -9.38 1.38
C ILE A 142 -2.12 -8.18 1.20
N ILE A 143 -2.70 -7.04 0.85
CA ILE A 143 -2.05 -5.74 0.79
C ILE A 143 -2.75 -4.82 1.78
N ILE A 144 -1.97 -4.18 2.64
CA ILE A 144 -2.44 -3.24 3.66
C ILE A 144 -1.91 -1.86 3.32
N ASP A 145 -2.82 -0.90 3.20
CA ASP A 145 -2.55 0.50 2.92
C ASP A 145 -3.24 1.36 3.99
N LYS A 146 -2.47 2.17 4.72
CA LYS A 146 -3.02 3.12 5.69
C LYS A 146 -2.58 4.53 5.34
N SER A 147 -3.43 5.24 4.59
CA SER A 147 -3.21 6.59 4.05
C SER A 147 -2.10 6.74 3.00
N THR A 148 -1.53 5.66 2.49
CA THR A 148 -0.50 5.72 1.45
C THR A 148 -1.10 6.16 0.13
N THR A 149 -2.28 5.62 -0.23
CA THR A 149 -3.05 6.12 -1.39
C THR A 149 -3.50 7.56 -1.23
N ASP A 150 -3.79 8.03 -0.02
CA ASP A 150 -4.08 9.46 0.22
C ASP A 150 -2.85 10.33 -0.06
N SER A 151 -1.68 9.90 0.40
CA SER A 151 -0.41 10.56 0.15
C SER A 151 -0.10 10.63 -1.35
N ILE A 152 -0.25 9.51 -2.06
CA ILE A 152 0.03 9.40 -3.50
C ILE A 152 -0.95 10.22 -4.34
N ALA A 153 -2.21 10.34 -3.91
CA ALA A 153 -3.18 11.20 -4.58
C ALA A 153 -2.86 12.70 -4.51
N CYS A 154 -1.93 13.10 -3.64
CA CYS A 154 -1.40 14.46 -3.56
C CYS A 154 -0.12 14.67 -4.41
N SER A 155 0.35 13.64 -5.11
CA SER A 155 1.50 13.74 -6.01
C SER A 155 1.09 14.27 -7.39
N ASP A 156 2.09 14.76 -8.13
CA ASP A 156 1.94 15.06 -9.55
C ASP A 156 1.67 13.78 -10.36
N ASP A 157 1.09 13.94 -11.55
CA ASP A 157 0.93 12.85 -12.51
C ASP A 157 2.28 12.26 -12.92
N VAL A 158 2.29 10.94 -13.14
CA VAL A 158 3.48 10.17 -13.49
C VAL A 158 3.66 10.19 -15.00
N ASP A 159 4.76 10.76 -15.46
CA ASP A 159 5.17 10.68 -16.87
C ASP A 159 5.65 9.25 -17.19
N THR A 160 4.96 8.55 -18.10
CA THR A 160 5.30 7.18 -18.47
C THR A 160 5.08 6.90 -19.95
N SER A 161 5.83 5.94 -20.49
CA SER A 161 5.73 5.52 -21.88
C SER A 161 4.41 4.80 -22.14
N ILE A 162 3.82 5.04 -23.30
CA ILE A 162 2.64 4.34 -23.80
C ILE A 162 3.00 3.56 -25.09
N PRO A 163 2.67 2.26 -25.20
CA PRO A 163 1.94 1.44 -24.21
C PRO A 163 2.72 1.26 -22.91
N TYR A 164 1.98 1.17 -21.80
CA TYR A 164 2.58 0.99 -20.49
C TYR A 164 3.35 -0.34 -20.43
N PRO A 165 4.53 -0.41 -19.75
CA PRO A 165 5.33 -1.64 -19.72
C PRO A 165 4.65 -2.85 -19.08
N ILE A 166 3.52 -2.65 -18.40
CA ILE A 166 2.69 -3.72 -17.86
C ILE A 166 1.36 -3.72 -18.62
N ASP A 167 0.94 -4.88 -19.13
CA ASP A 167 -0.30 -5.03 -19.89
C ASP A 167 -1.05 -6.33 -19.53
N THR A 168 -2.35 -6.35 -19.80
CA THR A 168 -3.23 -7.52 -19.75
C THR A 168 -3.06 -8.43 -20.97
N ILE A 169 -2.50 -7.90 -22.05
CA ILE A 169 -2.22 -8.65 -23.28
C ILE A 169 -0.77 -9.16 -23.23
N PRO A 170 -0.54 -10.48 -23.43
CA PRO A 170 0.81 -11.00 -23.46
C PRO A 170 1.60 -10.43 -24.63
N TRP A 171 2.88 -10.14 -24.39
CA TRP A 171 3.78 -9.63 -25.42
C TRP A 171 4.05 -10.68 -26.50
N THR A 172 4.01 -10.26 -27.77
CA THR A 172 4.43 -11.06 -28.92
C THR A 172 5.47 -10.31 -29.75
N PRO A 173 6.58 -10.96 -30.16
CA PRO A 173 7.56 -10.35 -31.06
C PRO A 173 6.89 -9.82 -32.33
N GLY A 174 6.95 -8.51 -32.57
CA GLY A 174 6.35 -7.84 -33.74
C GLY A 174 5.28 -6.78 -33.42
N ASN A 175 4.71 -6.79 -32.21
CA ASN A 175 3.75 -5.77 -31.75
C ASN A 175 4.45 -4.62 -31.01
N MET A 176 5.38 -3.92 -31.66
CA MET A 176 5.92 -2.66 -31.12
C MET A 176 5.11 -1.49 -31.68
N PRO A 177 4.24 -0.83 -30.89
CA PRO A 177 4.10 0.61 -31.05
C PRO A 177 5.45 1.24 -30.69
N ALA A 178 5.91 2.21 -31.47
CA ALA A 178 7.13 2.95 -31.16
C ALA A 178 6.99 3.60 -29.77
N GLY A 179 7.87 3.21 -28.84
CA GLY A 179 7.88 3.66 -27.43
C GLY A 179 8.36 5.10 -27.23
N ASP A 180 8.00 6.01 -28.12
CA ASP A 180 8.39 7.42 -28.06
C ASP A 180 7.26 8.32 -27.52
N LEU A 181 6.07 7.76 -27.29
CA LEU A 181 4.93 8.48 -26.73
C LEU A 181 4.93 8.36 -25.20
N HIS A 182 4.82 9.51 -24.55
CA HIS A 182 4.79 9.67 -23.11
C HIS A 182 3.51 10.39 -22.72
N GLU A 183 2.84 9.90 -21.69
CA GLU A 183 1.60 10.47 -21.17
C GLU A 183 1.72 10.68 -19.66
N ALA A 184 1.10 11.76 -19.17
CA ALA A 184 0.94 12.02 -17.76
C ALA A 184 -0.22 11.16 -17.20
N ILE A 185 0.09 10.22 -16.31
CA ILE A 185 -0.87 9.28 -15.75
C ILE A 185 -1.12 9.58 -14.29
N TYR A 186 -2.40 9.63 -13.91
CA TYR A 186 -2.80 9.76 -12.51
C TYR A 186 -2.10 8.71 -11.63
N PRO A 187 -1.38 9.08 -10.56
CA PRO A 187 -0.46 8.19 -9.87
C PRO A 187 -1.15 6.97 -9.22
N LEU A 188 -2.42 7.08 -8.84
CA LEU A 188 -3.16 5.92 -8.33
C LEU A 188 -3.44 4.85 -9.41
N ASN A 189 -3.56 5.25 -10.69
CA ASN A 189 -3.64 4.28 -11.79
C ASN A 189 -2.35 3.45 -11.84
N VAL A 190 -1.19 4.11 -11.76
CA VAL A 190 0.13 3.47 -11.78
C VAL A 190 0.33 2.55 -10.58
N MET A 191 0.05 3.04 -9.37
CA MET A 191 0.12 2.24 -8.15
C MET A 191 -0.78 1.00 -8.23
N ALA A 192 -2.03 1.15 -8.68
CA ALA A 192 -2.99 0.05 -8.73
C ALA A 192 -2.57 -1.05 -9.72
N VAL A 193 -1.98 -0.69 -10.87
CA VAL A 193 -1.41 -1.66 -11.82
C VAL A 193 -0.18 -2.36 -11.22
N ASN A 194 0.73 -1.63 -10.59
CA ASN A 194 1.93 -2.20 -9.97
C ASN A 194 1.59 -3.15 -8.83
N LEU A 195 0.61 -2.81 -7.98
CA LEU A 195 0.11 -3.70 -6.95
C LEU A 195 -0.59 -4.93 -7.54
N ALA A 196 -1.36 -4.76 -8.61
CA ALA A 196 -2.04 -5.87 -9.28
C ALA A 196 -1.06 -6.89 -9.89
N LEU A 197 0.16 -6.47 -10.25
CA LEU A 197 1.21 -7.33 -10.79
C LEU A 197 1.81 -8.26 -9.71
N ILE A 198 1.94 -7.77 -8.48
CA ILE A 198 2.53 -8.52 -7.37
C ILE A 198 1.50 -9.23 -6.48
N ALA A 199 0.22 -8.87 -6.61
CA ALA A 199 -0.89 -9.54 -5.95
C ALA A 199 -1.25 -10.89 -6.61
N LYS A 200 -1.57 -11.89 -5.80
CA LYS A 200 -2.23 -13.13 -6.27
C LYS A 200 -3.64 -12.82 -6.73
N SER A 201 -4.21 -13.67 -7.60
CA SER A 201 -5.65 -13.56 -7.85
C SER A 201 -6.43 -13.89 -6.58
N GLY A 202 -7.54 -13.17 -6.36
CA GLY A 202 -8.31 -13.21 -5.12
C GLY A 202 -7.65 -12.49 -3.93
N ALA A 203 -6.46 -11.92 -4.09
CA ALA A 203 -5.81 -11.17 -3.02
C ALA A 203 -6.64 -9.97 -2.56
N ARG A 204 -6.57 -9.66 -1.26
CA ARG A 204 -7.27 -8.54 -0.64
C ARG A 204 -6.38 -7.31 -0.56
N TRP A 205 -6.85 -6.17 -1.05
CA TRP A 205 -6.24 -4.88 -0.75
C TRP A 205 -7.14 -4.12 0.21
N ILE A 206 -6.69 -4.01 1.46
CA ILE A 206 -7.36 -3.32 2.56
C ILE A 206 -6.73 -1.93 2.67
N CYS A 207 -7.53 -0.90 2.39
CA CYS A 207 -7.08 0.49 2.40
C CYS A 207 -7.87 1.29 3.44
N MET A 208 -7.17 2.03 4.31
CA MET A 208 -7.76 3.04 5.17
C MET A 208 -7.45 4.43 4.62
N SER A 209 -8.50 5.21 4.32
CA SER A 209 -8.39 6.50 3.63
C SER A 209 -9.28 7.58 4.26
N TYR A 210 -8.89 8.84 4.11
CA TYR A 210 -9.75 10.01 4.40
C TYR A 210 -10.88 10.18 3.38
N SER A 211 -10.71 9.68 2.15
CA SER A 211 -11.58 9.96 1.02
C SER A 211 -12.69 8.92 0.92
N ASN A 212 -13.92 9.40 0.78
CA ASN A 212 -15.11 8.57 0.62
C ASN A 212 -15.32 8.08 -0.83
N ASP A 213 -14.45 8.51 -1.74
CA ASP A 213 -14.49 8.26 -3.17
C ASP A 213 -13.15 7.73 -3.70
N ARG A 214 -12.24 7.31 -2.82
CA ARG A 214 -10.86 6.94 -3.15
C ARG A 214 -10.75 5.95 -4.32
N PHE A 215 -11.61 4.93 -4.33
CA PHE A 215 -11.60 3.86 -5.34
C PHE A 215 -12.80 3.88 -6.28
N LYS A 216 -13.34 5.06 -6.59
CA LYS A 216 -14.26 5.20 -7.73
C LYS A 216 -13.44 5.24 -9.03
N PHE A 217 -13.06 4.08 -9.54
CA PHE A 217 -12.17 3.97 -10.70
C PHE A 217 -12.65 4.74 -11.94
N ALA A 218 -13.96 4.83 -12.16
CA ALA A 218 -14.52 5.62 -13.26
C ALA A 218 -14.30 7.13 -13.11
N ASP A 219 -14.07 7.61 -11.89
CA ASP A 219 -13.77 9.01 -11.58
C ASP A 219 -12.25 9.28 -11.60
N TRP A 220 -11.42 8.23 -11.67
CA TRP A 220 -9.99 8.40 -11.93
C TRP A 220 -9.81 8.91 -13.36
N ALA A 221 -8.81 9.78 -13.59
CA ALA A 221 -8.56 10.35 -14.90
C ALA A 221 -8.52 9.25 -15.96
N ALA A 222 -9.24 9.46 -17.06
CA ALA A 222 -9.37 8.49 -18.14
C ALA A 222 -7.97 8.02 -18.57
N THR A 223 -7.73 6.71 -18.48
CA THR A 223 -6.45 6.14 -18.86
C THR A 223 -6.30 6.22 -20.38
N PRO A 224 -5.15 6.68 -20.90
CA PRO A 224 -4.92 6.72 -22.34
C PRO A 224 -4.92 5.30 -22.93
N CYS A 225 -5.16 5.21 -24.24
CA CYS A 225 -5.05 3.95 -24.96
C CYS A 225 -3.65 3.36 -24.78
N GLY A 226 -3.56 2.10 -24.35
CA GLY A 226 -2.28 1.43 -24.06
C GLY A 226 -1.86 1.47 -22.58
N PHE A 227 -2.67 2.03 -21.68
CA PHE A 227 -2.54 1.83 -20.24
C PHE A 227 -3.61 0.84 -19.73
N PRO A 228 -3.29 -0.10 -18.82
CA PRO A 228 -4.27 -1.07 -18.32
C PRO A 228 -5.46 -0.41 -17.59
N ASP A 229 -6.66 -0.88 -17.89
CA ASP A 229 -7.87 -0.47 -17.18
C ASP A 229 -7.87 -1.03 -15.75
N VAL A 230 -7.71 -0.16 -14.75
CA VAL A 230 -7.67 -0.54 -13.34
C VAL A 230 -8.99 -1.20 -12.88
N GLY A 231 -10.13 -0.78 -13.45
CA GLY A 231 -11.43 -1.34 -13.13
C GLY A 231 -11.57 -2.82 -13.52
N GLN A 232 -10.69 -3.31 -14.39
CA GLN A 232 -10.59 -4.74 -14.72
C GLN A 232 -9.69 -5.50 -13.76
N LEU A 233 -8.77 -4.83 -13.07
CA LEU A 233 -7.78 -5.46 -12.21
C LEU A 233 -8.26 -5.63 -10.76
N TRP A 234 -9.13 -4.74 -10.29
CA TRP A 234 -9.60 -4.69 -8.91
C TRP A 234 -11.13 -4.53 -8.82
N ASN A 235 -11.76 -5.34 -7.97
CA ASN A 235 -13.16 -5.17 -7.57
C ASN A 235 -13.23 -4.55 -6.18
N VAL A 236 -13.97 -3.44 -6.00
CA VAL A 236 -14.29 -2.94 -4.66
C VAL A 236 -15.41 -3.80 -4.08
N ILE A 237 -15.09 -4.63 -3.08
CA ILE A 237 -16.05 -5.56 -2.45
C ILE A 237 -16.58 -5.05 -1.11
N GLY A 238 -15.92 -4.05 -0.52
CA GLY A 238 -16.33 -3.46 0.74
C GLY A 238 -15.92 -1.99 0.83
N ARG A 239 -16.80 -1.19 1.42
CA ARG A 239 -16.58 0.21 1.77
C ARG A 239 -17.29 0.48 3.09
N TYR A 240 -16.53 0.81 4.12
CA TYR A 240 -17.00 0.93 5.48
C TYR A 240 -16.65 2.31 6.04
N GLU A 241 -17.64 2.97 6.63
CA GLU A 241 -17.43 4.22 7.36
C GLU A 241 -16.86 3.91 8.75
N MET A 242 -15.81 4.63 9.13
CA MET A 242 -15.25 4.59 10.47
C MET A 242 -15.64 5.87 11.21
N ASP A 243 -16.39 5.69 12.28
CA ASP A 243 -16.73 6.77 13.19
C ASP A 243 -15.47 7.28 13.89
N LYS A 244 -15.07 8.53 13.64
CA LYS A 244 -14.12 9.19 14.54
C LYS A 244 -14.79 9.35 15.89
N ALA A 245 -14.18 8.79 16.93
CA ALA A 245 -14.56 9.00 18.31
C ALA A 245 -14.13 10.41 18.78
N GLU A 246 -14.63 11.49 18.17
CA GLU A 246 -14.55 12.83 18.78
C GLU A 246 -15.86 13.63 18.62
N PRO A 247 -16.24 14.41 19.64
CA PRO A 247 -17.53 15.09 19.68
C PRO A 247 -17.57 16.25 18.68
N VAL A 248 -18.75 16.50 18.12
CA VAL A 248 -19.08 17.70 17.35
C VAL A 248 -18.62 18.91 18.16
N THR A 249 -17.53 19.55 17.76
CA THR A 249 -17.14 20.84 18.35
C THR A 249 -18.02 21.91 17.73
N GLU A 250 -19.16 22.16 18.37
CA GLU A 250 -19.92 23.38 18.16
C GLU A 250 -19.03 24.56 18.58
N THR A 251 -18.37 25.18 17.60
CA THR A 251 -17.74 26.48 17.82
C THR A 251 -18.83 27.53 17.66
N GLU A 252 -19.34 28.06 18.78
CA GLU A 252 -20.09 29.32 18.79
C GLU A 252 -19.16 30.44 18.31
N SER A 253 -19.54 31.10 17.22
CA SER A 253 -18.87 32.32 16.81
C SER A 253 -19.22 33.47 17.76
N HIS A 254 -18.43 34.54 17.77
CA HIS A 254 -18.68 35.73 18.59
C HIS A 254 -20.04 36.42 18.32
N ASP A 255 -20.75 36.05 17.25
CA ASP A 255 -22.08 36.60 16.90
C ASP A 255 -23.26 35.66 17.26
N GLY A 256 -23.00 34.50 17.86
CA GLY A 256 -24.02 33.51 18.21
C GLY A 256 -24.42 32.58 17.06
N SER A 257 -23.75 32.62 15.91
CA SER A 257 -23.92 31.62 14.86
C SER A 257 -23.18 30.32 15.21
N ILE A 258 -23.93 29.21 15.16
CA ILE A 258 -23.39 27.85 15.28
C ILE A 258 -22.80 27.47 13.93
N ILE A 259 -21.48 27.34 13.86
CA ILE A 259 -20.81 26.80 12.67
C ILE A 259 -20.79 25.27 12.80
N HIS A 260 -21.70 24.60 12.10
CA HIS A 260 -21.66 23.15 11.96
C HIS A 260 -20.40 22.73 11.17
N ARG A 261 -19.45 22.09 11.85
CA ARG A 261 -18.35 21.41 11.16
C ARG A 261 -18.86 20.06 10.65
N PRO A 262 -18.63 19.71 9.37
CA PRO A 262 -18.95 18.38 8.87
C PRO A 262 -18.23 17.32 9.71
N LYS A 263 -18.92 16.23 10.02
CA LYS A 263 -18.31 15.07 10.68
C LYS A 263 -17.18 14.56 9.79
N ILE A 264 -15.95 14.59 10.29
CA ILE A 264 -14.78 14.03 9.60
C ILE A 264 -14.83 12.52 9.82
N MET A 265 -14.94 11.77 8.73
CA MET A 265 -15.00 10.31 8.75
C MET A 265 -13.76 9.75 8.07
N ASN A 266 -13.31 8.60 8.55
CA ASN A 266 -12.32 7.78 7.86
C ASN A 266 -13.06 6.62 7.18
N TRP A 267 -12.46 6.03 6.15
CA TRP A 267 -13.08 4.97 5.35
C TRP A 267 -12.13 3.78 5.27
N VAL A 268 -12.69 2.58 5.39
CA VAL A 268 -11.99 1.34 5.05
C VAL A 268 -12.56 0.79 3.75
N TYR A 269 -11.70 0.58 2.78
CA TYR A 269 -12.01 -0.12 1.54
C TYR A 269 -11.40 -1.52 1.56
N VAL A 270 -12.15 -2.48 1.04
CA VAL A 270 -11.65 -3.81 0.76
C VAL A 270 -11.83 -4.06 -0.72
N LEU A 271 -10.71 -4.27 -1.41
CA LEU A 271 -10.67 -4.60 -2.83
C LEU A 271 -10.24 -6.06 -3.01
N GLU A 272 -10.68 -6.68 -4.09
CA GLU A 272 -10.28 -8.01 -4.53
C GLU A 272 -9.53 -7.94 -5.86
N ARG A 273 -8.37 -8.61 -5.92
CA ARG A 273 -7.63 -8.78 -7.17
C ARG A 273 -8.39 -9.75 -8.09
N THR A 274 -8.68 -9.33 -9.33
CA THR A 274 -9.34 -10.19 -10.32
C THR A 274 -8.42 -11.29 -10.88
N GLU A 275 -8.98 -12.18 -11.70
CA GLU A 275 -8.24 -13.25 -12.40
C GLU A 275 -7.52 -12.77 -13.66
N ILE A 276 -7.71 -11.51 -14.08
CA ILE A 276 -7.11 -10.97 -15.30
C ILE A 276 -5.59 -10.93 -15.13
N PRO A 277 -4.80 -11.66 -15.94
CA PRO A 277 -3.35 -11.70 -15.80
C PRO A 277 -2.71 -10.38 -16.22
N LEU A 278 -1.54 -10.08 -15.66
CA LEU A 278 -0.66 -9.01 -16.11
C LEU A 278 0.68 -9.58 -16.57
N TYR A 279 1.25 -8.96 -17.59
CA TYR A 279 2.51 -9.31 -18.23
C TYR A 279 3.41 -8.08 -18.28
N VAL A 280 4.70 -8.29 -18.07
CA VAL A 280 5.72 -7.25 -18.23
C VAL A 280 6.28 -7.37 -19.65
N GLN A 281 6.30 -6.25 -20.39
CA GLN A 281 6.86 -6.23 -21.74
C GLN A 281 8.35 -6.62 -21.72
N GLY A 282 8.75 -7.45 -22.69
CA GLY A 282 10.13 -7.91 -22.82
C GLY A 282 10.51 -9.10 -21.95
N GLU A 283 9.63 -9.60 -21.06
CA GLU A 283 9.82 -10.88 -20.40
C GLU A 283 9.36 -12.03 -21.32
N GLN A 284 10.22 -13.05 -21.50
CA GLN A 284 9.79 -14.31 -22.11
C GLN A 284 8.76 -14.98 -21.21
N MET A 285 7.70 -15.55 -21.78
CA MET A 285 6.76 -16.34 -21.00
C MET A 285 7.50 -17.47 -20.29
N GLU A 286 7.39 -17.52 -18.96
CA GLU A 286 7.77 -18.71 -18.22
C GLU A 286 6.85 -19.84 -18.70
N THR A 287 7.44 -20.80 -19.42
CA THR A 287 6.75 -22.03 -19.80
C THR A 287 6.25 -22.70 -18.53
N ILE A 288 4.93 -22.71 -18.34
CA ILE A 288 4.32 -23.45 -17.24
C ILE A 288 4.52 -24.93 -17.57
N SER A 289 5.51 -25.55 -16.94
CA SER A 289 5.64 -27.00 -16.90
C SER A 289 4.45 -27.53 -16.09
N LEU A 290 3.53 -28.21 -16.77
CA LEU A 290 2.45 -29.00 -16.15
C LEU A 290 3.02 -30.16 -15.32
#